data_AF-A0A2B7WNK2-F1
#
_entry.id   AF-A0A2B7WNK2-F1
#
_cell.length_a   1.000
_cell.length_b   1.000
_cell.length_c   1.000
_cell.angle_alpha   90.00
_cell.angle_beta   90.00
_cell.angle_gamma   90.00
#
_symmetry.space_group_name_H-M   'P 1'
#
loop_
_entity.id
_entity.type
_entity.pdbx_description
1 polymer ?
#
loop_
_entity_poly.entity_id
_entity_poly.type
_entity_poly.pdbx_seq_one_letter_code
_entity_poly.pdbx_strand_id
1 'polypeptide(L)'
;MRLIFTFRATEKVSISYLAHSHGGKNGTAYQTTSELNRNKNNMEGLLELLHYDYDSYKHPPTISLDNTFSHFGIVVPCVTRFQKRVDKLKLPILKRAGGEMTQEALEAVAKSHGLRKMWEENKLEAESLLLMLLESIPGFSDFIFMTDPDGNLIEVQPQELPQIPL
;
A
#
# COMPACT_ATOMS: atom_id res chain seq x y z
N MET A 1 -2.53 3.99 -10.55
CA MET A 1 -2.44 5.40 -10.13
C MET A 1 -1.84 6.21 -11.27
N ARG A 2 -2.40 7.37 -11.59
CA ARG A 2 -1.91 8.29 -12.62
C ARG A 2 -1.69 9.66 -11.98
N LEU A 3 -0.54 10.28 -12.23
CA LEU A 3 -0.27 11.66 -11.84
C LEU A 3 -1.27 12.58 -12.55
N ILE A 4 -1.97 13.39 -11.75
CA ILE A 4 -2.93 14.37 -12.24
C ILE A 4 -2.22 15.71 -12.44
N PHE A 5 -1.64 16.23 -11.36
CA PHE A 5 -0.86 17.46 -11.36
C PHE A 5 0.09 17.48 -10.17
N THR A 6 1.11 18.34 -10.25
CA THR A 6 2.00 18.69 -9.15
C THR A 6 1.90 20.19 -8.93
N PHE A 7 1.55 20.58 -7.71
CA PHE A 7 1.62 21.96 -7.25
C PHE A 7 2.98 22.20 -6.60
N ARG A 8 3.79 23.09 -7.18
CA ARG A 8 5.06 23.54 -6.57
C ARG A 8 4.77 24.74 -5.69
N ALA A 9 4.76 24.53 -4.38
CA ALA A 9 4.48 25.57 -3.40
C ALA A 9 5.70 26.48 -3.19
N THR A 10 6.90 25.89 -3.17
CA THR A 10 8.20 26.58 -3.13
C THR A 10 9.22 25.80 -3.97
N GLU A 11 10.48 26.28 -4.05
CA GLU A 11 11.57 25.51 -4.66
C GLU A 11 11.81 24.16 -3.97
N LYS A 12 11.48 24.07 -2.68
CA LYS A 12 11.74 22.89 -1.84
C LYS A 12 10.50 22.11 -1.45
N VAL A 13 9.30 22.60 -1.80
CA VAL A 13 8.04 21.97 -1.40
C VAL A 13 7.14 21.78 -2.60
N SER A 14 6.70 20.53 -2.80
CA SER A 14 5.70 20.22 -3.82
C SER A 14 4.66 19.23 -3.31
N ILE A 15 3.45 19.36 -3.84
CA ILE A 15 2.33 18.49 -3.55
C ILE A 15 1.90 17.84 -4.86
N SER A 16 1.95 16.51 -4.93
CA SER A 16 1.56 15.75 -6.13
C SER A 16 0.28 14.98 -5.87
N TYR A 17 -0.69 15.13 -6.77
CA TYR A 17 -1.95 14.41 -6.70
C TYR A 17 -1.99 13.31 -7.74
N LEU A 18 -2.27 12.08 -7.27
CA LEU A 18 -2.46 10.91 -8.11
C LEU A 18 -3.91 10.43 -7.96
N ALA A 19 -4.49 9.93 -9.05
CA ALA A 19 -5.80 9.28 -9.03
C ALA A 19 -5.72 7.85 -9.53
N HIS A 20 -6.54 6.98 -8.94
CA HIS A 20 -6.95 5.75 -9.57
C HIS A 20 -7.89 6.04 -10.74
N SER A 21 -7.80 5.27 -11.83
CA SER A 21 -8.77 5.40 -12.93
C SER A 21 -9.91 4.45 -12.63
N HIS A 22 -11.13 4.97 -12.58
CA HIS A 22 -12.30 4.21 -12.14
C HIS A 22 -12.95 3.42 -13.27
N GLY A 23 -12.36 3.46 -14.48
CA GLY A 23 -13.05 3.11 -15.71
C GLY A 23 -14.30 3.98 -15.85
N GLY A 24 -14.22 5.05 -16.66
CA GLY A 24 -15.33 5.99 -16.73
C GLY A 24 -16.66 5.26 -17.02
N LYS A 25 -17.79 5.89 -16.68
CA LYS A 25 -19.15 5.40 -17.02
C LYS A 25 -19.37 5.15 -18.53
N ASN A 26 -18.35 5.40 -19.36
CA ASN A 26 -18.24 5.20 -20.80
C ASN A 26 -17.64 3.83 -21.21
N GLY A 27 -17.39 2.90 -20.27
CA GLY A 27 -17.03 1.51 -20.60
C GLY A 27 -15.58 1.30 -21.03
N THR A 28 -14.75 2.35 -21.00
CA THR A 28 -13.30 2.23 -21.18
C THR A 28 -12.63 2.36 -19.82
N ALA A 29 -11.90 1.32 -19.39
CA ALA A 29 -11.14 1.28 -18.13
C ALA A 29 -10.05 2.37 -18.00
N TYR A 30 -9.93 3.27 -18.98
CA TYR A 30 -8.92 4.30 -19.08
C TYR A 30 -9.56 5.69 -18.97
N GLN A 31 -9.00 6.53 -18.11
CA GLN A 31 -9.25 7.96 -18.06
C GLN A 31 -7.93 8.72 -18.24
N THR A 32 -7.98 9.76 -19.05
CA THR A 32 -6.86 10.69 -19.25
C THR A 32 -6.60 11.51 -17.99
N THR A 33 -5.39 12.05 -17.85
CA THR A 33 -5.05 13.01 -16.77
C THR A 33 -6.02 14.20 -16.74
N SER A 34 -6.45 14.72 -17.89
CA SER A 34 -7.40 15.84 -17.97
C SER A 34 -8.77 15.46 -17.39
N GLU A 35 -9.29 14.28 -17.73
CA GLU A 35 -10.57 13.79 -17.20
C GLU A 35 -10.49 13.55 -15.69
N LEU A 36 -9.39 12.96 -15.21
CA LEU A 36 -9.16 12.76 -13.78
C LEU A 36 -9.08 14.10 -13.05
N ASN A 37 -8.40 15.11 -13.60
CA ASN A 37 -8.29 16.42 -12.97
C ASN A 37 -9.64 17.15 -12.88
N ARG A 38 -10.46 17.04 -13.93
CA ARG A 38 -11.80 17.63 -13.98
C ARG A 38 -12.71 17.00 -12.93
N ASN A 39 -12.59 15.70 -12.71
CA ASN A 39 -13.51 14.94 -11.86
C ASN A 39 -13.01 14.73 -10.42
N LYS A 40 -11.74 15.07 -10.10
CA LYS A 40 -11.09 14.70 -8.82
C LYS A 40 -11.93 14.95 -7.56
N ASN A 41 -12.66 16.06 -7.48
CA ASN A 41 -13.46 16.40 -6.29
C ASN A 41 -14.66 15.46 -6.07
N ASN A 42 -15.00 14.64 -7.06
CA ASN A 42 -16.09 13.65 -7.02
C ASN A 42 -15.57 12.23 -7.28
N MET A 43 -14.27 11.99 -7.10
CA MET A 43 -13.64 10.69 -7.28
C MET A 43 -13.13 10.14 -5.95
N GLU A 44 -13.05 8.81 -5.87
CA GLU A 44 -12.37 8.13 -4.78
C GLU A 44 -10.97 7.71 -5.26
N GLY A 45 -10.17 7.09 -4.39
CA GLY A 45 -8.84 6.59 -4.78
C GLY A 45 -7.86 7.69 -5.18
N LEU A 46 -7.93 8.85 -4.53
CA LEU A 46 -6.94 9.91 -4.63
C LEU A 46 -5.81 9.69 -3.61
N LEU A 47 -4.58 9.96 -4.04
CA LEU A 47 -3.42 10.01 -3.16
C LEU A 47 -2.72 11.36 -3.33
N GLU A 48 -2.48 12.01 -2.21
CA GLU A 48 -1.71 13.24 -2.11
C GLU A 48 -0.33 12.92 -1.55
N LEU A 49 0.72 13.28 -2.28
CA LEU A 49 2.11 13.09 -1.86
C LEU A 49 2.74 14.45 -1.61
N LEU A 50 3.20 14.67 -0.39
CA LEU A 50 3.92 15.87 0.00
C LEU A 50 5.43 15.58 -0.06
N HIS A 51 6.14 16.39 -0.83
CA HIS A 51 7.59 16.32 -0.95
C HIS A 51 8.24 17.55 -0.35
N TYR A 52 9.20 17.32 0.55
CA TYR A 52 9.98 18.32 1.26
C TYR A 52 11.46 18.09 1.01
N ASP A 53 12.12 19.03 0.33
CA ASP A 53 13.56 19.03 0.07
C ASP A 53 14.31 19.83 1.15
N TYR A 54 14.19 19.33 2.38
CA TYR A 54 14.93 19.82 3.53
C TYR A 54 15.76 18.66 4.08
N ASP A 55 17.09 18.80 4.06
CA ASP A 55 18.06 17.78 4.48
C ASP A 55 17.89 17.29 5.93
N SER A 56 17.04 17.94 6.73
CA SER A 56 16.94 17.75 8.18
C SER A 56 15.86 16.78 8.64
N TYR A 57 14.90 16.37 7.80
CA TYR A 57 13.81 15.51 8.27
C TYR A 57 13.30 14.53 7.22
N LYS A 58 13.62 13.24 7.43
CA LYS A 58 12.95 12.13 6.74
C LYS A 58 11.88 11.58 7.67
N HIS A 59 10.65 11.53 7.19
CA HIS A 59 9.57 10.86 7.93
C HIS A 59 9.91 9.37 8.03
N PRO A 60 9.82 8.76 9.23
CA PRO A 60 10.05 7.34 9.36
C PRO A 60 8.96 6.57 8.60
N PRO A 61 9.30 5.51 7.85
CA PRO A 61 8.31 4.69 7.18
C PRO A 61 7.42 3.95 8.17
N THR A 62 6.21 3.60 7.73
CA THR A 62 5.25 2.83 8.54
C THR A 62 5.77 1.45 8.98
N ILE A 63 6.72 0.85 8.25
CA ILE A 63 7.33 -0.43 8.66
C ILE A 63 8.41 -0.29 9.74
N SER A 64 8.81 0.93 10.12
CA SER A 64 9.91 1.16 11.07
C SER A 64 9.45 1.61 12.46
N LEU A 65 8.34 2.37 12.54
CA LEU A 65 7.80 2.91 13.79
C LEU A 65 6.28 2.76 13.83
N ASP A 66 5.73 2.65 15.04
CA ASP A 66 4.28 2.66 15.25
C ASP A 66 3.69 3.97 14.73
N ASN A 67 2.59 3.87 14.00
CA ASN A 67 1.86 5.02 13.51
C ASN A 67 0.35 4.73 13.56
N THR A 68 -0.44 5.79 13.67
CA THR A 68 -1.91 5.74 13.51
C THR A 68 -2.33 5.35 12.09
N PHE A 69 -1.47 5.61 11.11
CA PHE A 69 -1.64 5.16 9.73
C PHE A 69 -0.84 3.88 9.48
N SER A 70 -1.52 2.82 9.04
CA SER A 70 -0.89 1.51 8.83
C SER A 70 -0.30 1.35 7.43
N HIS A 71 -1.16 1.31 6.42
CA HIS A 71 -0.80 1.00 5.05
C HIS A 71 -1.85 1.48 4.05
N PHE A 72 -1.48 1.52 2.77
CA PHE A 72 -2.43 1.64 1.68
C PHE A 72 -2.70 0.26 1.07
N GLY A 73 -3.98 -0.06 0.84
CA GLY A 73 -4.40 -1.24 0.11
C GLY A 73 -4.65 -0.95 -1.36
N ILE A 74 -4.22 -1.84 -2.25
CA ILE A 74 -4.60 -1.84 -3.67
C ILE A 74 -5.23 -3.17 -4.06
N VAL A 75 -6.41 -3.10 -4.67
CA VAL A 75 -7.08 -4.28 -5.23
C VAL A 75 -6.68 -4.41 -6.70
N VAL A 76 -6.25 -5.61 -7.11
CA VAL A 76 -5.78 -5.88 -8.47
C VAL A 76 -6.60 -7.01 -9.12
N PRO A 77 -6.92 -6.91 -10.43
CA PRO A 77 -7.68 -7.96 -11.11
C PRO A 77 -6.98 -9.33 -11.17
N CYS A 78 -5.65 -9.34 -11.08
CA CYS A 78 -4.86 -10.56 -11.16
C CYS A 78 -3.53 -10.39 -10.41
N VAL A 79 -3.45 -10.96 -9.20
CA VAL A 79 -2.28 -10.80 -8.32
C VAL A 79 -1.02 -11.46 -8.90
N THR A 80 -1.16 -12.56 -9.65
CA THR A 80 -0.01 -13.22 -10.30
C THR A 80 0.59 -12.38 -11.43
N ARG A 81 -0.25 -11.68 -12.23
CA ARG A 81 0.23 -10.72 -13.23
C ARG A 81 0.86 -9.50 -12.59
N PHE A 82 0.29 -9.02 -11.48
CA PHE A 82 0.89 -7.96 -10.68
C PHE A 82 2.26 -8.37 -10.16
N GLN A 83 2.39 -9.54 -9.51
CA GLN A 83 3.67 -10.05 -9.00
C GLN A 83 4.74 -10.13 -10.10
N LYS A 84 4.41 -10.70 -11.27
CA LYS A 84 5.35 -10.75 -12.41
C LYS A 84 5.83 -9.37 -12.85
N ARG A 85 4.97 -8.35 -12.79
CA ARG A 85 5.34 -6.96 -13.10
C ARG A 85 6.27 -6.38 -12.03
N VAL A 86 5.93 -6.56 -10.76
CA VAL A 86 6.74 -6.11 -9.61
C VAL A 86 8.13 -6.76 -9.65
N ASP A 87 8.20 -8.07 -9.91
CA ASP A 87 9.45 -8.83 -10.06
C ASP A 87 10.30 -8.30 -11.22
N LYS A 88 9.69 -8.05 -12.38
CA LYS A 88 10.38 -7.48 -13.54
C LYS A 88 10.96 -6.10 -13.22
N LEU A 89 10.27 -5.31 -12.41
CA LEU A 89 10.70 -3.99 -11.97
C LEU A 89 11.66 -4.04 -10.77
N LYS A 90 11.91 -5.23 -10.20
CA LYS A 90 12.76 -5.45 -9.03
C LYS A 90 12.38 -4.58 -7.84
N LEU A 91 11.07 -4.39 -7.63
CA LEU A 91 10.58 -3.62 -6.48
C LEU A 91 10.69 -4.47 -5.20
N PRO A 92 10.85 -3.84 -4.03
CA PRO A 92 10.91 -4.56 -2.75
C PRO A 92 9.60 -5.29 -2.48
N ILE A 93 9.67 -6.57 -2.08
CA ILE A 93 8.52 -7.39 -1.71
C ILE A 93 8.81 -8.01 -0.34
N LEU A 94 7.90 -7.82 0.60
CA LEU A 94 7.94 -8.44 1.93
C LEU A 94 7.30 -9.84 1.90
N LYS A 95 6.14 -9.96 1.26
CA LYS A 95 5.40 -11.22 1.08
C LYS A 95 4.98 -11.40 -0.37
N ARG A 96 5.26 -12.56 -0.95
CA ARG A 96 4.80 -12.95 -2.28
C ARG A 96 3.43 -13.63 -2.24
N ALA A 97 2.66 -13.52 -3.32
CA ALA A 97 1.44 -14.30 -3.49
C ALA A 97 1.77 -15.80 -3.50
N GLY A 98 1.02 -16.57 -2.71
CA GLY A 98 1.24 -18.00 -2.46
C GLY A 98 2.46 -18.31 -1.58
N GLY A 99 3.21 -17.30 -1.14
CA GLY A 99 4.36 -17.46 -0.25
C GLY A 99 4.02 -17.26 1.22
N GLU A 100 4.84 -17.82 2.09
CA GLU A 100 4.75 -17.61 3.53
C GLU A 100 5.29 -16.23 3.94
N MET A 101 4.86 -15.75 5.10
CA MET A 101 5.42 -14.57 5.74
C MET A 101 6.77 -14.92 6.36
N THR A 102 7.84 -14.26 5.92
CA THR A 102 9.14 -14.37 6.61
C THR A 102 9.08 -13.64 7.95
N GLN A 103 10.04 -13.93 8.83
CA GLN A 103 10.19 -13.21 10.11
C GLN A 103 10.38 -11.70 9.93
N GLU A 104 11.15 -11.29 8.93
CA GLU A 104 11.32 -9.87 8.57
C GLU A 104 10.01 -9.24 8.09
N ALA A 105 9.23 -9.97 7.27
CA ALA A 105 7.93 -9.51 6.81
C ALA A 105 6.94 -9.37 7.97
N LEU A 106 6.91 -10.33 8.90
CA LEU A 106 6.06 -10.27 10.10
C LEU A 106 6.40 -9.07 10.96
N GLU A 107 7.67 -8.81 11.20
CA GLU A 107 8.11 -7.64 11.97
C GLU A 107 7.69 -6.33 11.29
N ALA A 108 7.92 -6.20 9.99
CA ALA A 108 7.55 -5.02 9.22
C ALA A 108 6.03 -4.77 9.25
N VAL A 109 5.23 -5.83 9.07
CA VAL A 109 3.77 -5.75 9.13
C VAL A 109 3.30 -5.45 10.56
N ALA A 110 3.89 -6.06 11.59
CA ALA A 110 3.55 -5.78 12.98
C ALA A 110 3.76 -4.30 13.34
N LYS A 111 4.92 -3.73 12.97
CA LYS A 111 5.22 -2.30 13.17
C LYS A 111 4.20 -1.39 12.47
N SER A 112 3.88 -1.70 11.22
CA SER A 112 2.85 -0.95 10.49
C SER A 112 1.45 -1.07 11.10
N HIS A 113 1.16 -2.12 11.87
CA HIS A 113 -0.12 -2.30 12.56
C HIS A 113 -0.10 -1.80 14.02
N GLY A 114 0.93 -1.04 14.40
CA GLY A 114 1.05 -0.48 15.75
C GLY A 114 1.42 -1.50 16.83
N LEU A 115 1.94 -2.66 16.43
CA LEU A 115 2.33 -3.74 17.33
C LEU A 115 3.82 -3.74 17.69
N ARG A 116 4.59 -2.69 17.37
CA ARG A 116 6.06 -2.69 17.60
C ARG A 116 6.39 -2.89 19.08
N LYS A 117 5.73 -2.18 19.98
CA LYS A 117 5.99 -2.33 21.43
C LYS A 117 5.72 -3.77 21.89
N MET A 118 4.60 -4.35 21.45
CA MET A 118 4.28 -5.75 21.75
C MET A 118 5.31 -6.70 21.13
N TRP A 119 5.79 -6.43 19.91
CA TRP A 119 6.85 -7.20 19.26
C TRP A 119 8.17 -7.16 20.04
N GLU A 120 8.56 -5.99 20.56
CA GLU A 120 9.78 -5.78 21.35
C GLU A 120 9.70 -6.43 22.73
N GLU A 121 8.54 -6.38 23.39
CA GLU A 121 8.34 -6.86 24.77
C GLU A 121 7.88 -8.34 24.84
N ASN A 122 7.08 -8.79 23.87
CA ASN A 122 6.51 -10.14 23.79
C ASN A 122 6.28 -10.58 22.33
N LYS A 123 7.38 -10.83 21.61
CA LYS A 123 7.35 -11.21 20.19
C LYS A 123 6.39 -12.34 19.85
N LEU A 124 6.35 -13.41 20.64
CA LEU A 124 5.49 -14.57 20.36
C LEU A 124 4.00 -14.21 20.39
N GLU A 125 3.59 -13.34 21.30
CA GLU A 125 2.22 -12.85 21.38
C GLU A 125 1.88 -11.96 20.18
N ALA A 126 2.78 -11.04 19.80
CA ALA A 126 2.60 -10.19 18.63
C ALA A 126 2.49 -11.00 17.33
N GLU A 127 3.37 -12.00 17.14
CA GLU A 127 3.32 -12.90 15.99
C GLU A 127 2.03 -13.70 15.95
N SER A 128 1.62 -14.29 17.08
CA SER A 128 0.41 -15.10 17.17
C SER A 128 -0.84 -14.28 16.86
N LEU A 129 -0.92 -13.06 17.41
CA LEU A 129 -2.01 -12.13 17.14
C LEU A 129 -2.04 -11.74 15.66
N LEU A 130 -0.90 -11.37 15.08
CA LEU A 130 -0.82 -10.93 13.70
C LEU A 130 -1.17 -12.06 12.73
N LEU A 131 -0.63 -13.25 12.92
CA LEU A 131 -0.94 -14.41 12.09
C LEU A 131 -2.41 -14.78 12.20
N MET A 132 -2.99 -14.78 13.41
CA MET A 132 -4.42 -15.02 13.59
C MET A 132 -5.27 -14.01 12.81
N LEU A 133 -4.94 -12.73 12.87
CA LEU A 133 -5.66 -11.68 12.13
C LEU A 133 -5.53 -11.89 10.61
N LEU A 134 -4.31 -12.11 10.11
CA LEU A 134 -4.07 -12.26 8.67
C LEU A 134 -4.69 -13.55 8.11
N GLU A 135 -4.54 -14.68 8.81
CA GLU A 135 -5.09 -15.98 8.38
C GLU A 135 -6.62 -16.03 8.50
N SER A 136 -7.23 -15.18 9.33
CA SER A 136 -8.70 -15.04 9.37
C SER A 136 -9.28 -14.45 8.09
N ILE A 137 -8.47 -13.82 7.25
CA ILE A 137 -8.90 -13.21 5.98
C ILE A 137 -8.91 -14.30 4.89
N PRO A 138 -10.08 -14.64 4.32
CA PRO A 138 -10.14 -15.62 3.25
C PRO A 138 -9.30 -15.19 2.05
N GLY A 139 -8.46 -16.08 1.56
CA GLY A 139 -7.57 -15.79 0.43
C GLY A 139 -6.31 -14.99 0.79
N PHE A 140 -6.00 -14.80 2.08
CA PHE A 140 -4.76 -14.12 2.52
C PHE A 140 -3.47 -14.69 1.90
N SER A 141 -3.45 -15.99 1.58
CA SER A 141 -2.34 -16.63 0.87
C SER A 141 -1.99 -15.90 -0.43
N ASP A 142 -2.98 -15.34 -1.12
CA ASP A 142 -2.81 -14.64 -2.38
C ASP A 142 -2.39 -13.18 -2.24
N PHE A 143 -2.33 -12.64 -1.02
CA PHE A 143 -1.93 -11.26 -0.78
C PHE A 143 -0.45 -11.06 -1.02
N ILE A 144 -0.08 -9.87 -1.49
CA ILE A 144 1.32 -9.41 -1.56
C ILE A 144 1.47 -8.25 -0.59
N PHE A 145 2.54 -8.28 0.21
CA PHE A 145 3.00 -7.12 0.96
C PHE A 145 4.27 -6.60 0.31
N MET A 146 4.33 -5.31 0.07
CA MET A 146 5.48 -4.64 -0.51
C MET A 146 5.66 -3.26 0.13
N THR A 147 6.74 -2.57 -0.23
CA THR A 147 6.99 -1.20 0.24
C THR A 147 7.07 -0.23 -0.92
N ASP A 148 6.65 1.00 -0.68
CA ASP A 148 7.01 2.12 -1.55
C ASP A 148 8.51 2.51 -1.37
N PRO A 149 9.03 3.48 -2.14
CA PRO A 149 10.42 3.94 -1.99
C PRO A 149 10.76 4.56 -0.63
N ASP A 150 9.77 5.09 0.10
CA ASP A 150 9.96 5.67 1.43
C ASP A 150 9.95 4.59 2.53
N GLY A 151 9.45 3.39 2.21
CA GLY A 151 9.34 2.24 3.10
C GLY A 151 7.93 2.04 3.68
N ASN A 152 6.92 2.77 3.20
CA ASN A 152 5.55 2.59 3.66
C ASN A 152 4.98 1.26 3.15
N LEU A 153 4.25 0.57 4.02
CA LEU A 153 3.60 -0.69 3.67
C LEU A 153 2.50 -0.47 2.62
N ILE A 154 2.53 -1.32 1.59
CA ILE A 154 1.47 -1.47 0.60
C ILE A 154 0.97 -2.91 0.64
N GLU A 155 -0.33 -3.06 0.85
CA GLU A 155 -1.04 -4.33 0.73
C GLU A 155 -1.66 -4.47 -0.65
N VAL A 156 -1.54 -5.64 -1.26
CA VAL A 156 -2.12 -5.94 -2.57
C VAL A 156 -3.04 -7.15 -2.45
N GLN A 157 -4.30 -6.93 -2.77
CA GLN A 157 -5.36 -7.93 -2.71
C GLN A 157 -5.84 -8.30 -4.12
N PRO A 158 -6.19 -9.56 -4.39
CA PRO A 158 -6.94 -9.89 -5.60
C PRO A 158 -8.35 -9.30 -5.54
N GLN A 159 -8.92 -8.94 -6.70
CA GLN A 159 -10.28 -8.43 -6.81
C GLN A 159 -11.34 -9.47 -6.44
N GLU A 160 -11.09 -10.73 -6.80
CA GLU A 160 -11.95 -11.85 -6.46
C GLU A 160 -11.39 -12.50 -5.21
N LEU A 161 -12.01 -12.24 -4.06
CA LEU A 161 -11.75 -12.94 -2.80
C LEU A 161 -12.91 -13.88 -2.47
N PRO A 162 -12.66 -15.02 -1.82
CA PRO A 162 -13.72 -15.78 -1.18
C PRO A 162 -14.43 -14.84 -0.19
N GLN A 163 -15.74 -14.70 -0.34
CA GLN A 163 -16.53 -13.81 0.52
C GLN A 163 -16.42 -14.28 1.97
N ILE A 164 -16.17 -13.36 2.91
CA ILE A 164 -16.36 -13.63 4.33
C ILE A 164 -17.87 -13.80 4.52
N PRO A 165 -18.37 -14.96 4.96
CA PRO A 165 -19.77 -15.07 5.35
C PRO A 165 -19.98 -14.15 6.56
N LEU A 166 -20.63 -13.01 6.34
CA LEU A 166 -21.08 -12.10 7.40
C LEU A 166 -22.28 -12.68 8.13
#